data_AF-A0A0W1APC0-F1
#
_entry.id   AF-A0A0W1APC0-F1
#
_cell.length_a   1.000
_cell.length_b   1.000
_cell.length_c   1.000
_cell.angle_alpha   90.00
_cell.angle_beta   90.00
_cell.angle_gamma   90.00
#
_symmetry.space_group_name_H-M   'P 1'
#
loop_
_entity.id
_entity.type
_entity.pdbx_description
1 polymer ?
#
loop_
_entity_poly.entity_id
_entity_poly.type
_entity_poly.pdbx_seq_one_letter_code
_entity_poly.pdbx_strand_id
1 'polypeptide(L)'
;MITLDSTFTILEATAEESEFIRDEIVQFNIQQVPLTQKEILVHKNYVVKENNKIIAGITAKIYMWGILFIDILFIAESHRKKHLGTYLLNKVEEEARKEGATLAHLDTF
;
A
#
# COMPACT_ATOMS: atom_id res chain seq x y z
N MET A 1 3.16 1.84 -35.40
CA MET A 1 4.30 2.03 -34.49
C MET A 1 4.24 3.48 -34.04
N ILE A 2 4.10 3.74 -32.73
CA ILE A 2 4.04 5.13 -32.24
C ILE A 2 5.49 5.66 -32.21
N THR A 3 5.75 6.78 -32.87
CA THR A 3 7.06 7.44 -32.89
C THR A 3 7.04 8.62 -31.94
N LEU A 4 8.07 8.73 -31.09
CA LEU A 4 8.25 9.88 -30.22
C LEU A 4 8.78 11.07 -31.04
N ASP A 5 8.27 12.27 -30.79
CA ASP A 5 8.81 13.50 -31.37
C ASP A 5 10.30 13.62 -31.02
N SER A 6 11.14 14.00 -31.99
CA SER A 6 12.60 14.06 -31.82
C SER A 6 13.07 15.13 -30.83
N THR A 7 12.17 15.98 -30.35
CA THR A 7 12.44 16.94 -29.27
C THR A 7 12.33 16.33 -27.87
N PHE A 8 11.70 15.16 -27.72
CA PHE A 8 11.59 14.48 -26.43
C PHE A 8 12.73 13.47 -26.21
N THR A 9 13.18 13.33 -24.96
CA THR A 9 14.18 12.34 -24.55
C THR A 9 13.60 11.47 -23.44
N ILE A 10 13.91 10.16 -23.47
CA ILE A 10 13.54 9.21 -22.41
C ILE A 10 14.78 8.97 -21.56
N LEU A 11 14.66 9.20 -20.25
CA LEU A 11 15.71 9.02 -19.25
C LEU A 11 15.19 8.13 -18.12
N GLU A 12 16.10 7.52 -17.37
CA GLU A 12 15.77 6.87 -16.11
C GLU A 12 15.50 7.93 -15.04
N ALA A 13 14.39 7.79 -14.33
CA ALA A 13 13.98 8.76 -13.32
C ALA A 13 14.79 8.61 -12.02
N THR A 14 15.10 9.72 -11.36
CA THR A 14 15.58 9.69 -9.97
C THR A 14 14.45 9.34 -9.01
N ALA A 15 14.79 9.15 -7.72
CA ALA A 15 13.79 8.95 -6.67
C ALA A 15 12.88 10.19 -6.52
N GLU A 16 13.46 11.39 -6.59
CA GLU A 16 12.71 12.65 -6.52
C GLU A 16 11.79 12.84 -7.73
N GLU A 17 12.26 12.54 -8.94
CA GLU A 17 11.44 12.61 -10.15
C GLU A 17 10.30 11.58 -10.12
N SER A 18 10.55 10.39 -9.58
CA SER A 18 9.51 9.37 -9.39
C SER A 18 8.43 9.82 -8.40
N GLU A 19 8.81 10.53 -7.35
CA GLU A 19 7.85 11.10 -6.39
C GLU A 19 7.09 12.27 -7.01
N PHE A 20 7.75 13.13 -7.78
CA PHE A 20 7.07 14.17 -8.55
C PHE A 20 5.99 13.60 -9.49
N ILE A 21 6.32 12.56 -10.25
CA ILE A 21 5.36 11.89 -11.15
C ILE A 21 4.17 11.33 -10.35
N ARG A 22 4.44 10.74 -9.17
CA ARG A 22 3.39 10.24 -8.27
C ARG A 22 2.47 11.36 -7.80
N ASP A 23 3.02 12.47 -7.35
CA ASP A 23 2.24 13.60 -6.86
C ASP A 23 1.36 14.20 -7.96
N GLU A 24 1.89 14.38 -9.17
CA GLU A 24 1.14 14.91 -10.30
C GLU A 24 -0.09 14.05 -10.64
N ILE A 25 0.06 12.72 -10.70
CA ILE A 25 -1.08 11.84 -10.98
C ILE A 25 -2.07 11.81 -9.82
N VAL A 26 -1.60 11.91 -8.57
CA VAL A 26 -2.47 12.02 -7.38
C VAL A 26 -3.32 13.29 -7.45
N GLN A 27 -2.70 14.44 -7.73
CA GLN A 27 -3.42 15.71 -7.84
C GLN A 27 -4.44 15.70 -8.97
N PHE A 28 -4.05 15.20 -10.15
CA PHE A 28 -4.96 15.04 -11.28
C PHE A 28 -6.16 14.17 -10.89
N ASN A 29 -5.93 13.02 -10.27
CA ASN A 29 -6.98 12.08 -9.86
C ASN A 29 -7.98 12.70 -8.87
N ILE A 30 -7.50 13.45 -7.89
CA ILE A 30 -8.35 14.14 -6.89
C ILE A 30 -9.24 15.19 -7.56
N GLN A 31 -8.76 15.86 -8.61
CA GLN A 31 -9.56 16.81 -9.38
C GLN A 31 -10.66 16.13 -10.19
N GLN A 32 -10.43 14.88 -10.65
CA GLN A 32 -11.42 14.13 -11.43
C GLN A 32 -12.46 13.43 -10.54
N VAL A 33 -12.04 12.88 -9.40
CA VAL A 33 -12.91 12.13 -8.50
C VAL A 33 -12.65 12.58 -7.06
N PRO A 34 -13.64 13.20 -6.39
CA PRO A 34 -13.49 13.63 -5.01
C PRO A 34 -13.08 12.49 -4.08
N LEU A 35 -12.22 12.79 -3.12
CA LEU A 35 -11.81 11.84 -2.08
C LEU A 35 -13.00 11.45 -1.21
N THR A 36 -13.07 10.18 -0.82
CA THR A 36 -14.06 9.68 0.15
C THR A 36 -13.48 9.54 1.55
N GLN A 37 -12.16 9.65 1.70
CA GLN A 37 -11.45 9.59 2.99
C GLN A 37 -10.74 10.92 3.29
N LYS A 38 -10.46 11.18 4.57
CA LYS A 38 -9.86 12.44 5.04
C LYS A 38 -8.38 12.58 4.67
N GLU A 39 -7.60 11.53 4.87
CA GLU A 39 -6.16 11.51 4.59
C GLU A 39 -5.91 10.74 3.29
N ILE A 40 -5.14 11.29 2.35
CA ILE A 40 -4.89 10.63 1.04
C ILE A 40 -4.28 9.23 1.20
N LEU A 41 -3.44 9.05 2.23
CA LEU A 41 -2.68 7.84 2.47
C LEU A 41 -2.52 7.60 3.97
N VAL A 42 -2.95 6.44 4.46
CA VAL A 42 -2.84 6.03 5.86
C VAL A 42 -2.09 4.71 5.96
N HIS A 43 -0.96 4.67 6.66
CA HIS A 43 -0.21 3.43 6.90
C HIS A 43 -0.76 2.65 8.10
N LYS A 44 -0.90 1.34 7.95
CA LYS A 44 -1.37 0.40 8.99
C LYS A 44 -0.42 -0.79 9.08
N ASN A 45 0.76 -0.53 9.63
CA ASN A 45 1.83 -1.53 9.77
C ASN A 45 1.80 -2.17 11.16
N TYR A 46 1.88 -3.50 11.24
CA TYR A 46 1.86 -4.24 12.50
C TYR A 46 2.93 -5.31 12.55
N VAL A 47 3.44 -5.58 13.76
CA VAL A 47 4.41 -6.65 14.03
C VAL A 47 3.98 -7.48 15.23
N VAL A 48 4.25 -8.78 15.17
CA VAL A 48 4.18 -9.69 16.33
C VAL A 48 5.61 -9.94 16.79
N LYS A 49 5.87 -9.73 18.07
CA LYS A 49 7.19 -9.96 18.69
C LYS A 49 7.13 -11.09 19.71
N GLU A 50 8.17 -11.92 19.71
CA GLU A 50 8.46 -12.91 20.74
C GLU A 50 9.91 -12.67 21.19
N ASN A 51 10.13 -12.47 22.50
CA ASN A 51 11.46 -12.15 23.06
C ASN A 51 12.15 -10.97 22.33
N ASN A 52 11.41 -9.89 22.07
CA ASN A 52 11.85 -8.70 21.31
C ASN A 52 12.25 -8.93 19.84
N LYS A 53 12.10 -10.15 19.30
CA LYS A 53 12.32 -10.46 17.89
C LYS A 53 11.00 -10.43 17.12
N ILE A 54 11.01 -9.84 15.92
CA ILE A 54 9.85 -9.85 15.03
C ILE A 54 9.72 -11.26 14.44
N ILE A 55 8.60 -11.92 14.75
CA ILE A 55 8.29 -13.27 14.24
C ILE A 55 7.21 -13.26 13.15
N ALA A 56 6.48 -12.16 13.03
CA ALA A 56 5.49 -11.92 12.01
C ALA A 56 5.28 -10.42 11.82
N GLY A 57 4.90 -10.00 10.63
CA GLY A 57 4.60 -8.61 10.34
C GLY A 57 3.74 -8.44 9.10
N ILE A 58 3.03 -7.32 9.05
CA ILE A 58 2.24 -6.87 7.91
C ILE A 58 2.50 -5.39 7.65
N THR A 59 2.75 -5.03 6.40
CA THR A 59 2.73 -3.64 5.93
C THR A 59 1.52 -3.44 5.04
N ALA A 60 0.80 -2.35 5.27
CA ALA A 60 -0.40 -2.03 4.54
C ALA A 60 -0.65 -0.53 4.51
N LYS A 61 -1.40 -0.08 3.50
CA LYS A 61 -1.83 1.30 3.37
C LYS A 61 -3.26 1.38 2.90
N ILE A 62 -4.01 2.34 3.43
CA ILE A 62 -5.35 2.70 2.98
C ILE A 62 -5.23 4.00 2.20
N TYR A 63 -5.66 4.02 0.95
CA TYR A 63 -5.44 5.17 0.08
C TYR A 63 -6.67 5.54 -0.75
N MET A 64 -6.75 6.83 -1.05
CA MET A 64 -7.72 7.48 -1.94
C MET A 64 -9.19 7.21 -1.61
N TRP A 65 -9.78 6.17 -2.19
CA TRP A 65 -11.22 5.90 -2.13
C TRP A 65 -11.55 4.74 -1.20
N GLY A 66 -10.85 4.64 -0.06
CA GLY A 66 -11.03 3.55 0.88
C GLY A 66 -10.53 2.22 0.31
N ILE A 67 -9.34 2.21 -0.29
CA ILE A 67 -8.73 0.99 -0.81
C ILE A 67 -7.61 0.57 0.15
N LEU A 68 -7.73 -0.62 0.73
CA LEU A 68 -6.66 -1.28 1.47
C LEU A 68 -5.72 -1.98 0.48
N PHE A 69 -4.46 -1.58 0.44
CA PHE A 69 -3.39 -2.38 -0.19
C PHE A 69 -2.55 -3.02 0.89
N ILE A 70 -2.46 -4.35 0.85
CA ILE A 70 -1.55 -5.13 1.69
C ILE A 70 -0.27 -5.33 0.88
N ASP A 71 0.79 -4.70 1.32
CA ASP A 71 2.07 -4.63 0.62
C ASP A 71 2.92 -5.87 0.93
N ILE A 72 3.08 -6.20 2.22
CA ILE A 72 3.88 -7.36 2.64
C ILE A 72 3.16 -8.07 3.79
N LEU A 73 3.06 -9.39 3.72
CA LEU A 73 2.75 -10.26 4.85
C LEU A 73 3.89 -11.27 5.07
N PHE A 74 4.52 -11.20 6.23
CA PHE A 74 5.64 -12.05 6.60
C PHE A 74 5.34 -12.84 7.87
N ILE A 75 5.59 -14.15 7.85
CA ILE A 75 5.57 -15.03 9.02
C ILE A 75 6.85 -15.86 9.02
N ALA A 76 7.59 -15.81 10.12
CA ALA A 76 8.76 -16.67 10.35
C ALA A 76 8.35 -18.14 10.19
N GLU A 77 9.16 -18.92 9.48
CA GLU A 77 8.79 -20.28 9.09
C GLU A 77 8.45 -21.19 10.29
N SER A 78 9.23 -21.07 11.37
CA SER A 78 9.02 -21.75 12.65
C SER A 78 7.72 -21.37 13.39
N HIS A 79 7.05 -20.32 12.94
CA HIS A 79 5.82 -19.77 13.55
C HIS A 79 4.63 -19.80 12.59
N ARG A 80 4.76 -20.43 11.42
CA ARG A 80 3.64 -20.69 10.49
C ARG A 80 2.66 -21.71 11.08
N LYS A 81 1.45 -21.75 10.53
CA LYS A 81 0.31 -22.58 11.00
C LYS A 81 -0.11 -22.33 12.46
N LYS A 82 0.28 -21.18 13.02
CA LYS A 82 -0.14 -20.68 14.35
C LYS A 82 -1.13 -19.50 14.26
N HIS A 83 -1.82 -19.35 13.13
CA HIS A 83 -2.80 -18.28 12.85
C HIS A 83 -2.31 -16.83 12.93
N LEU A 84 -0.99 -16.59 13.03
CA LEU A 84 -0.42 -15.24 13.08
C LEU A 84 -0.75 -14.39 11.85
N GLY A 85 -0.72 -15.00 10.66
CA GLY A 85 -1.11 -14.32 9.42
C GLY A 85 -2.58 -13.90 9.44
N THR A 86 -3.48 -14.79 9.84
CA THR A 86 -4.91 -14.49 10.00
C THR A 86 -5.15 -13.35 10.97
N TYR A 87 -4.44 -13.35 12.12
CA TYR A 87 -4.57 -12.26 13.09
C TYR A 87 -4.15 -10.91 12.51
N LEU A 88 -3.02 -10.87 11.80
CA LEU A 88 -2.52 -9.65 11.16
C LEU A 88 -3.45 -9.14 10.06
N LEU A 89 -3.97 -10.04 9.21
CA LEU A 89 -4.94 -9.72 8.16
C LEU A 89 -6.24 -9.15 8.75
N ASN A 90 -6.82 -9.85 9.74
CA ASN A 90 -8.03 -9.37 10.42
C ASN A 90 -7.82 -7.99 11.04
N LYS A 91 -6.63 -7.74 11.62
CA LYS A 91 -6.30 -6.45 12.22
C LYS A 91 -6.28 -5.33 11.18
N VAL A 92 -5.58 -5.50 10.06
CA VAL A 92 -5.53 -4.45 9.03
C VAL A 92 -6.88 -4.23 8.35
N GLU A 93 -7.66 -5.29 8.12
CA GLU A 93 -9.01 -5.18 7.54
C GLU A 93 -10.00 -4.49 8.48
N GLU A 94 -9.92 -4.75 9.78
CA GLU A 94 -10.74 -4.07 10.78
C GLU A 94 -10.44 -2.56 10.79
N GLU A 95 -9.15 -2.20 10.76
CA GLU A 95 -8.73 -0.80 10.71
C GLU A 95 -9.15 -0.15 9.39
N ALA A 96 -9.03 -0.85 8.26
CA ALA A 96 -9.49 -0.36 6.97
C ALA A 96 -11.00 -0.11 6.93
N ARG A 97 -11.80 -1.03 7.49
CA ARG A 97 -13.26 -0.85 7.61
C ARG A 97 -13.62 0.38 8.44
N LYS A 98 -12.87 0.69 9.50
CA LYS A 98 -13.07 1.92 10.30
C LYS A 98 -12.79 3.19 9.49
N GLU A 99 -11.85 3.15 8.56
CA GLU A 99 -11.55 4.25 7.62
C GLU A 99 -12.52 4.27 6.41
N GLY A 100 -13.54 3.41 6.38
CA GLY A 100 -14.53 3.35 5.30
C GLY A 100 -14.09 2.54 4.09
N ALA A 101 -13.04 1.72 4.21
CA ALA A 101 -12.56 0.91 3.10
C ALA A 101 -13.56 -0.18 2.70
N THR A 102 -13.77 -0.34 1.40
CA THR A 102 -14.69 -1.34 0.81
C THR A 102 -13.98 -2.36 -0.08
N LEU A 103 -12.70 -2.12 -0.39
CA LEU A 103 -11.86 -2.97 -1.23
C LEU A 103 -10.53 -3.23 -0.54
N ALA A 104 -10.07 -4.48 -0.62
CA ALA A 104 -8.72 -4.87 -0.28
C ALA A 104 -8.06 -5.58 -1.47
N HIS A 105 -6.78 -5.30 -1.72
CA HIS A 105 -5.99 -6.01 -2.73
C HIS A 105 -4.52 -6.16 -2.30
N LEU A 106 -3.84 -7.10 -2.95
CA LEU A 106 -2.42 -7.40 -2.78
C LEU A 106 -1.92 -8.09 -4.05
N ASP A 107 -0.60 -8.17 -4.19
CA ASP A 107 0.06 -8.98 -5.20
C ASP A 107 0.84 -10.14 -4.54
N THR A 108 0.93 -11.27 -5.26
CA THR A 108 1.70 -12.47 -4.83
C THR A 108 2.38 -13.11 -6.05
N PHE A 109 3.38 -13.97 -5.80
CA PHE A 109 4.06 -14.78 -6.83
C PHE A 109 3.19 -15.95 -7.32
#